data_AF-A0A0Q1DMR7-F1
#
_entry.id   AF-A0A0Q1DMR7-F1
#
_cell.length_a   1.000
_cell.length_b   1.000
_cell.length_c   1.000
_cell.angle_alpha   90.00
_cell.angle_beta   90.00
_cell.angle_gamma   90.00
#
_symmetry.space_group_name_H-M   'P 1'
#
loop_
_entity.id
_entity.type
_entity.pdbx_description
1 polymer ?
#
loop_
_entity_poly.entity_id
_entity_poly.type
_entity_poly.pdbx_seq_one_letter_code
_entity_poly.pdbx_strand_id
1 'polypeptide(L)'
;MPANQKYLTHSGWQRFAKLSSGILGGYLIAALIHMMLALWLPGYKTVLITSAYGIFIVWMVFILLPFLAKNGWKVWLIYVAIIFLLGIAVHYGTVYYPINPVQ
;
A
#
# COMPACT_ATOMS: atom_id res chain seq x y z
N MET A 1 31.06 7.17 -16.41
CA MET A 1 31.59 7.27 -15.03
C MET A 1 30.89 6.23 -14.16
N PRO A 2 31.60 5.43 -13.34
CA PRO A 2 30.97 4.44 -12.46
C PRO A 2 30.28 5.09 -11.25
N ALA A 3 29.15 4.52 -10.81
CA ALA A 3 28.40 5.01 -9.65
C ALA A 3 29.14 4.73 -8.32
N ASN A 4 29.02 5.66 -7.36
CA ASN A 4 29.68 5.55 -6.07
C ASN A 4 29.07 4.42 -5.22
N GLN A 5 29.88 3.40 -4.93
CA GLN A 5 29.50 2.16 -4.24
C GLN A 5 28.98 2.38 -2.81
N LYS A 6 29.33 3.50 -2.16
CA LYS A 6 28.89 3.80 -0.79
C LYS A 6 27.37 3.93 -0.65
N TYR A 7 26.68 4.32 -1.72
CA TYR A 7 25.22 4.54 -1.72
C TYR A 7 24.44 3.31 -2.21
N LEU A 8 25.12 2.29 -2.73
CA LEU A 8 24.48 1.07 -3.19
C LEU A 8 24.19 0.16 -1.99
N THR A 9 22.97 -0.36 -1.93
CA THR A 9 22.65 -1.41 -0.94
C THR A 9 23.38 -2.67 -1.38
N HIS A 10 24.37 -3.16 -0.63
CA HIS A 10 25.17 -4.34 -1.04
C HIS A 10 24.53 -5.68 -0.69
N SER A 11 23.77 -5.74 0.41
CA SER A 11 23.11 -6.97 0.84
C SER A 11 21.92 -7.33 -0.07
N GLY A 12 21.95 -8.53 -0.64
CA GLY A 12 20.85 -9.07 -1.45
C GLY A 12 19.52 -9.14 -0.68
N TRP A 13 19.56 -9.52 0.60
CA TRP A 13 18.37 -9.55 1.45
C TRP A 13 17.74 -8.18 1.68
N GLN A 14 18.56 -7.14 1.81
CA GLN A 14 18.06 -5.77 1.94
C GLN A 14 17.45 -5.27 0.63
N ARG A 15 18.03 -5.62 -0.52
CA ARG A 15 17.43 -5.33 -1.84
C ARG A 15 16.09 -6.02 -2.00
N PHE A 16 16.03 -7.32 -1.68
CA PHE A 16 14.80 -8.10 -1.73
C PHE A 16 13.72 -7.50 -0.83
N ALA A 17 14.04 -7.17 0.42
CA ALA A 17 13.11 -6.55 1.35
C ALA A 17 12.57 -5.21 0.85
N LYS A 18 13.42 -4.35 0.26
CA LYS A 18 13.00 -3.07 -0.32
C LYS A 18 12.10 -3.25 -1.53
N LEU A 19 12.47 -4.15 -2.45
CA LEU A 19 11.71 -4.41 -3.66
C LEU A 19 10.34 -5.03 -3.32
N SER A 20 10.32 -6.05 -2.46
CA SER A 20 9.08 -6.75 -2.09
C SER A 20 8.15 -5.88 -1.24
N SER A 21 8.67 -5.08 -0.30
CA SER A 21 7.83 -4.12 0.43
C SER A 21 7.23 -3.07 -0.49
N GLY A 22 8.00 -2.54 -1.44
CA GLY A 22 7.50 -1.54 -2.39
C GLY A 22 6.42 -2.12 -3.32
N ILE A 23 6.73 -3.22 -4.01
CA ILE A 23 5.83 -3.85 -4.97
C ILE A 23 4.61 -4.42 -4.26
N LEU A 24 4.78 -5.40 -3.38
CA LEU A 24 3.66 -6.11 -2.76
C LEU A 24 3.02 -5.28 -1.64
N GLY A 25 3.84 -4.81 -0.70
CA GLY A 25 3.31 -4.06 0.45
C GLY A 25 2.69 -2.73 0.04
N GLY A 26 3.36 -1.97 -0.84
CA GLY A 26 2.82 -0.72 -1.37
C GLY A 26 1.52 -0.90 -2.14
N TYR A 27 1.40 -1.98 -2.93
CA TYR A 27 0.18 -2.26 -3.68
C TYR A 27 -0.99 -2.58 -2.74
N LEU A 28 -0.75 -3.42 -1.73
CA LEU A 28 -1.75 -3.77 -0.72
C LEU A 28 -2.24 -2.54 0.04
N ILE A 29 -1.33 -1.65 0.46
CA ILE A 29 -1.70 -0.38 1.10
C ILE A 29 -2.56 0.47 0.17
N ALA A 30 -2.12 0.67 -1.08
CA ALA A 30 -2.86 1.48 -2.05
C ALA A 30 -4.27 0.94 -2.31
N ALA A 31 -4.41 -0.38 -2.49
CA ALA A 31 -5.70 -1.03 -2.69
C ALA A 31 -6.61 -0.90 -1.44
N LEU A 32 -6.07 -1.15 -0.24
CA LEU A 32 -6.82 -1.08 1.00
C LEU A 32 -7.26 0.35 1.35
N ILE A 33 -6.44 1.37 1.06
CA ILE A 33 -6.83 2.77 1.20
C ILE A 33 -8.07 3.06 0.35
N HIS A 34 -8.06 2.67 -0.93
CA HIS A 34 -9.20 2.93 -1.81
C HIS A 34 -10.44 2.13 -1.42
N MET A 35 -10.29 0.89 -0.96
CA MET A 35 -11.40 0.09 -0.44
C MET A 35 -11.99 0.70 0.83
N MET A 36 -11.14 1.16 1.75
CA MET A 36 -11.58 1.89 2.95
C MET A 36 -12.36 3.13 2.53
N LEU A 37 -11.82 3.96 1.63
CA LEU A 37 -12.53 5.15 1.16
C LEU A 37 -13.89 4.81 0.51
N ALA A 38 -13.97 3.74 -0.27
CA ALA A 38 -15.23 3.34 -0.90
C ALA A 38 -16.31 2.92 0.12
N LEU A 39 -15.91 2.35 1.25
CA LEU A 39 -16.84 1.91 2.31
C LEU A 39 -17.25 3.04 3.25
N TRP A 40 -16.33 3.94 3.57
CA TRP A 40 -16.53 4.96 4.61
C TRP A 40 -16.98 6.32 4.04
N LEU A 41 -16.85 6.57 2.74
CA LEU A 41 -17.35 7.77 2.09
C LEU A 41 -18.71 7.53 1.40
N PRO A 42 -19.56 8.55 1.31
CA PRO A 42 -20.77 8.47 0.50
C PRO A 42 -20.42 8.31 -0.99
N GLY A 43 -21.19 7.48 -1.71
CA GLY A 43 -21.00 7.30 -3.16
C GLY A 43 -19.92 6.29 -3.53
N TYR A 44 -19.94 5.10 -2.92
CA TYR A 44 -18.97 4.02 -3.16
C TYR A 44 -18.67 3.75 -4.64
N LYS A 45 -19.67 3.85 -5.54
CA LYS A 45 -19.50 3.61 -6.98
C LYS A 45 -18.50 4.57 -7.60
N THR A 46 -18.63 5.87 -7.30
CA THR A 46 -17.71 6.89 -7.81
C THR A 46 -16.31 6.66 -7.28
N VAL A 47 -16.18 6.36 -5.99
CA VAL A 47 -14.87 6.08 -5.37
C VAL A 47 -14.20 4.86 -6.01
N LEU A 48 -14.93 3.77 -6.25
CA LEU A 48 -14.42 2.58 -6.92
C LEU A 48 -14.05 2.83 -8.38
N ILE A 49 -14.80 3.66 -9.11
CA ILE A 49 -14.43 4.01 -10.49
C ILE A 49 -13.13 4.83 -10.50
N THR A 50 -12.99 5.79 -9.58
CA THR A 50 -11.76 6.60 -9.48
C THR A 50 -10.55 5.78 -9.02
N SER A 51 -10.76 4.74 -8.20
CA SER A 51 -9.67 3.89 -7.71
C SER A 51 -8.99 3.09 -8.82
N ALA A 52 -9.69 2.81 -9.93
CA ALA A 52 -9.12 2.17 -11.12
C ALA A 52 -7.86 2.89 -11.63
N TYR A 53 -7.79 4.22 -11.45
CA TYR A 53 -6.61 5.03 -11.78
C TYR A 53 -5.80 5.41 -10.53
N GLY A 54 -6.48 5.72 -9.42
CA GLY A 54 -5.86 6.21 -8.20
C GLY A 54 -4.94 5.20 -7.52
N ILE A 55 -5.24 3.89 -7.59
CA ILE A 55 -4.41 2.84 -6.98
C ILE A 55 -2.99 2.89 -7.52
N PHE A 56 -2.83 3.02 -8.84
CA PHE A 56 -1.51 3.07 -9.46
C PHE A 56 -0.71 4.28 -8.98
N ILE A 57 -1.31 5.46 -8.93
CA ILE A 57 -0.66 6.70 -8.52
C ILE A 57 -0.19 6.60 -7.06
N VAL A 58 -1.08 6.17 -6.15
CA VAL A 58 -0.75 6.00 -4.74
C VAL A 58 0.31 4.92 -4.56
N TRP A 59 0.21 3.81 -5.31
CA TRP A 59 1.18 2.74 -5.27
C TRP A 59 2.59 3.19 -5.68
N MET A 60 2.72 4.02 -6.73
CA MET A 60 4.02 4.57 -7.15
C MET A 60 4.71 5.34 -6.02
N VAL A 61 3.95 6.09 -5.21
CA VAL A 61 4.51 6.78 -4.03
C VAL A 61 5.03 5.76 -3.01
N PHE A 62 4.24 4.73 -2.68
CA PHE A 62 4.66 3.70 -1.72
C PHE A 62 5.78 2.78 -2.24
N ILE A 63 5.97 2.65 -3.56
CA ILE A 63 7.13 1.93 -4.13
C ILE A 63 8.45 2.63 -3.79
N LEU A 64 8.46 3.97 -3.71
CA LEU A 64 9.69 4.73 -3.52
C LEU A 64 10.17 4.72 -2.07
N LEU A 65 9.26 4.70 -1.10
CA LEU A 65 9.60 4.82 0.34
C LEU A 65 10.59 3.76 0.86
N PRO A 66 10.52 2.46 0.50
CA PRO A 66 11.51 1.47 0.91
C PRO A 66 12.94 1.81 0.48
N PHE A 67 13.11 2.48 -0.66
CA PHE A 67 14.42 2.84 -1.17
C PHE A 67 15.06 4.01 -0.40
N LEU A 68 14.25 4.89 0.19
CA LEU A 68 14.72 5.97 1.08
C LEU A 68 15.21 5.43 2.44
N ALA A 69 14.73 4.26 2.87
CA ALA A 69 15.09 3.70 4.17
C ALA A 69 16.46 2.99 4.15
N LYS A 70 17.18 3.04 5.28
CA LYS A 70 18.43 2.28 5.47
C LYS A 70 18.20 0.78 5.58
N ASN A 71 17.04 0.34 6.08
CA ASN A 71 16.70 -1.07 6.30
C ASN A 71 15.31 -1.39 5.73
N GLY A 72 15.25 -2.25 4.71
CA GLY A 72 14.02 -2.65 4.04
C GLY A 72 13.07 -3.45 4.93
N TRP A 73 13.58 -4.24 5.88
CA TRP A 73 12.75 -5.01 6.80
C TRP A 73 11.96 -4.14 7.77
N LYS A 74 12.54 -3.00 8.18
CA LYS A 74 11.81 -2.03 9.02
C LYS A 74 10.63 -1.43 8.26
N VAL A 75 10.81 -1.15 6.98
CA VAL A 75 9.72 -0.64 6.12
C VAL A 75 8.64 -1.71 5.93
N TRP A 76 9.06 -2.96 5.72
CA TRP A 76 8.14 -4.10 5.65
C TRP A 76 7.26 -4.21 6.90
N LEU A 77 7.85 -4.11 8.09
CA LEU A 77 7.11 -4.15 9.37
C LEU A 77 6.10 -3.00 9.48
N ILE A 78 6.50 -1.77 9.09
CA ILE A 78 5.60 -0.62 9.08
C ILE A 78 4.44 -0.85 8.09
N TYR A 79 4.74 -1.37 6.90
CA TYR A 79 3.72 -1.64 5.89
C TYR A 79 2.72 -2.69 6.36
N VAL A 80 3.18 -3.76 7.02
CA VAL A 80 2.29 -4.76 7.63
C VAL A 80 1.37 -4.13 8.68
N ALA A 81 1.91 -3.26 9.54
CA ALA A 81 1.09 -2.57 10.54
C ALA A 81 0.01 -1.70 9.87
N ILE A 82 0.35 -0.95 8.81
CA ILE A 82 -0.60 -0.15 8.05
C ILE A 82 -1.65 -1.04 7.37
N ILE A 83 -1.24 -2.12 6.71
CA ILE A 83 -2.14 -3.09 6.07
C ILE A 83 -3.11 -3.67 7.09
N PHE A 84 -2.64 -4.02 8.28
CA PHE A 84 -3.47 -4.55 9.34
C PHE A 84 -4.53 -3.54 9.82
N LEU A 85 -4.11 -2.29 10.07
CA LEU A 85 -5.02 -1.22 10.47
C LEU A 85 -6.07 -0.92 9.40
N LEU A 86 -5.66 -0.84 8.13
CA LEU A 86 -6.59 -0.64 7.02
C LEU A 86 -7.51 -1.84 6.81
N GLY A 87 -7.01 -3.07 6.99
CA GLY A 87 -7.80 -4.29 6.93
C GLY A 87 -8.91 -4.31 7.99
N ILE A 88 -8.60 -3.87 9.21
CA ILE A 88 -9.60 -3.67 10.27
C ILE A 88 -10.64 -2.63 9.84
N ALA A 89 -10.21 -1.48 9.32
CA ALA A 89 -11.12 -0.44 8.86
C ALA A 89 -12.04 -0.92 7.72
N VAL A 90 -11.51 -1.68 6.77
CA VAL A 90 -12.29 -2.31 5.69
C VAL A 90 -13.28 -3.33 6.26
N HIS A 91 -12.85 -4.20 7.16
CA HIS A 91 -13.73 -5.20 7.77
C HIS A 91 -14.94 -4.54 8.46
N TYR A 92 -14.71 -3.56 9.33
CA TYR A 92 -15.80 -2.84 9.97
C TYR A 92 -16.65 -2.05 8.97
N GLY A 93 -16.04 -1.44 7.95
CA GLY A 93 -16.75 -0.75 6.88
C GLY A 93 -17.73 -1.68 6.16
N THR A 94 -17.33 -2.91 5.83
CA THR A 94 -18.23 -3.88 5.19
C THR A 94 -19.38 -4.34 6.08
N VAL A 95 -19.16 -4.40 7.40
CA VAL A 95 -20.19 -4.80 8.38
C VAL A 95 -21.24 -3.70 8.55
N TYR A 96 -20.81 -2.44 8.65
CA TYR A 96 -21.73 -1.31 8.85
C TYR A 96 -22.36 -0.78 7.57
N TYR A 97 -21.64 -0.83 6.44
CA TYR A 97 -22.03 -0.24 5.16
C TYR A 97 -21.81 -1.25 4.00
N PRO A 98 -22.62 -2.31 3.90
CA PRO A 98 -22.48 -3.28 2.82
C PRO A 98 -22.70 -2.63 1.46
N ILE A 99 -21.83 -2.92 0.49
CA ILE A 99 -21.82 -2.33 -0.87
C ILE A 99 -23.05 -2.78 -1.71
N ASN A 100 -23.77 -3.80 -1.25
CA ASN A 100 -25.05 -4.22 -1.81
C ASN A 100 -25.83 -5.03 -0.75
N PRO A 101 -26.60 -4.40 0.16
CA PRO A 101 -27.56 -5.15 0.95
C PRO A 101 -28.62 -5.63 -0.04
N VAL A 102 -28.72 -6.94 -0.23
CA VAL A 102 -29.74 -7.59 -1.06
C VAL A 102 -31.09 -6.89 -0.78
N GLN A 103 -31.60 -6.18 -1.78
CA GLN A 103 -32.99 -5.71 -1.84
C GLN A 103 -33.82 -6.78 -2.53
#